data_AF-A0A9D5D747-F1
#
_entry.id   AF-A0A9D5D747-F1
#
_cell.length_a   1.000
_cell.length_b   1.000
_cell.length_c   1.000
_cell.angle_alpha   90.00
_cell.angle_beta   90.00
_cell.angle_gamma   90.00
#
_symmetry.space_group_name_H-M   'P 1'
#
loop_
_entity.id
_entity.type
_entity.pdbx_description
1 polymer ?
#
loop_
_entity_poly.entity_id
_entity_poly.type
_entity_poly.pdbx_seq_one_letter_code
_entity_poly.pdbx_strand_id
1 'polypeptide(L)'
;MQRCIRQFRKLELLKGDKDPEPLPCTPMLYSGQAHTNAQMNKFLETMADWYRYADNRKKVVGFCAYVIRSSLAKLYAARYRLKSRAKVYKVASRDLSQPLNEATRNDAPEYSDLLRMGLVDAIDGVRFSHMSLIPSCDYTPFPRNWIPHHEMVLQEYIKLQDPKFFYQLYKSVKRLDLNPPQEDISKTVWGYKVRGVRGSKSLENIKQTGSPVEESNCHVEQHQVFDVFNEADEVTFEK
;
A
#
# COMPACT_ATOMS: atom_id res chain seq x y z
N MET A 1 -18.33 -13.58 -11.48
CA MET A 1 -18.36 -14.16 -10.12
C MET A 1 -17.64 -15.50 -10.02
N GLN A 2 -18.07 -16.54 -10.74
CA GLN A 2 -17.52 -17.91 -10.60
C GLN A 2 -16.01 -18.04 -10.86
N ARG A 3 -15.44 -17.20 -11.74
CA ARG A 3 -13.98 -17.13 -11.93
C ARG A 3 -13.26 -16.57 -10.70
N CYS A 4 -13.79 -15.50 -10.08
CA CYS A 4 -13.24 -14.93 -8.85
C CYS A 4 -13.26 -15.94 -7.71
N ILE A 5 -14.38 -16.65 -7.52
CA ILE A 5 -14.50 -17.70 -6.48
C ILE A 5 -13.46 -18.80 -6.70
N ARG A 6 -13.26 -19.25 -7.95
CA ARG A 6 -12.22 -20.23 -8.28
C ARG A 6 -10.81 -19.73 -7.95
N GLN A 7 -10.49 -18.47 -8.23
CA GLN A 7 -9.18 -17.90 -7.87
C GLN A 7 -8.99 -17.79 -6.36
N PHE A 8 -10.02 -17.34 -5.63
CA PHE A 8 -9.96 -17.27 -4.16
C PHE A 8 -9.82 -18.66 -3.51
N ARG A 9 -10.33 -19.72 -4.14
CA ARG A 9 -10.09 -21.11 -3.73
C ARG A 9 -8.65 -21.55 -3.98
N LYS A 10 -8.07 -21.19 -5.14
CA LYS A 10 -6.65 -21.46 -5.42
C LYS A 10 -5.72 -20.78 -4.42
N LEU A 11 -6.11 -19.60 -3.93
CA LEU A 11 -5.40 -18.85 -2.90
C LEU A 11 -5.74 -19.31 -1.47
N GLU A 12 -6.48 -20.40 -1.31
CA GLU A 12 -6.84 -20.99 0.00
C GLU A 12 -7.57 -20.01 0.95
N LEU A 13 -8.28 -19.02 0.41
CA LEU A 13 -9.09 -18.07 1.19
C LEU A 13 -10.50 -18.60 1.47
N LEU A 14 -10.96 -19.56 0.66
CA LEU A 14 -12.30 -20.14 0.69
C LEU A 14 -12.23 -21.66 0.73
N LYS A 15 -13.13 -22.28 1.50
CA LYS A 15 -13.40 -23.72 1.51
C LYS A 15 -14.77 -24.02 0.89
N GLY A 16 -14.94 -25.24 0.37
CA GLY A 16 -16.21 -25.77 -0.11
C GLY A 16 -16.43 -25.60 -1.62
N ASP A 17 -17.03 -26.63 -2.24
CA ASP A 17 -17.26 -26.69 -3.69
C ASP A 17 -18.47 -25.89 -4.17
N LYS A 18 -19.56 -25.88 -3.38
CA LYS A 18 -20.83 -25.23 -3.74
C LYS A 18 -20.93 -23.81 -3.17
N ASP A 19 -20.80 -23.65 -1.86
CA ASP A 19 -20.88 -22.35 -1.21
C ASP A 19 -19.49 -21.82 -0.81
N PRO A 20 -19.18 -20.54 -1.07
CA PRO A 20 -17.89 -19.96 -0.68
C PRO A 20 -17.85 -19.76 0.83
N GLU A 21 -17.22 -20.68 1.56
CA GLU A 21 -17.03 -20.55 3.00
C GLU A 21 -15.67 -19.90 3.30
N PRO A 22 -15.62 -18.67 3.87
CA PRO A 22 -14.34 -18.01 4.14
C PRO A 22 -13.54 -18.72 5.22
N LEU A 23 -12.25 -18.90 4.99
CA LEU A 23 -11.31 -19.49 5.96
C LEU A 23 -10.80 -18.42 6.95
N PRO A 24 -10.41 -18.79 8.18
CA PRO A 24 -9.82 -17.83 9.12
C PRO A 24 -8.54 -17.22 8.53
N CYS A 25 -8.31 -15.93 8.78
CA CYS A 25 -7.09 -15.24 8.36
C CYS A 25 -5.92 -15.61 9.28
N THR A 26 -5.41 -16.84 9.15
CA THR A 26 -4.31 -17.38 9.97
C THR A 26 -3.03 -16.53 9.97
N PRO A 27 -2.63 -15.83 8.88
CA PRO A 27 -1.45 -14.97 8.91
C PRO A 27 -1.55 -13.83 9.95
N MET A 28 -2.77 -13.43 10.32
CA MET A 28 -3.02 -12.37 11.29
C MET A 28 -3.25 -12.87 12.72
N LEU A 29 -2.97 -14.15 13.00
CA LEU A 29 -3.26 -14.76 14.30
C LEU A 29 -2.58 -14.05 15.47
N TYR A 30 -1.36 -13.55 15.28
CA TYR A 30 -0.56 -12.93 16.35
C TYR A 30 -0.74 -11.41 16.44
N SER A 31 -1.28 -10.77 15.40
CA SER A 31 -1.52 -9.33 15.37
C SER A 31 -2.67 -8.89 16.29
N GLY A 32 -2.59 -7.66 16.79
CA GLY A 32 -3.66 -7.05 17.58
C GLY A 32 -4.87 -6.66 16.72
N GLN A 33 -6.06 -6.57 17.35
CA GLN A 33 -7.31 -6.26 16.66
C GLN A 33 -7.26 -4.95 15.85
N ALA A 34 -6.73 -3.87 16.44
CA ALA A 34 -6.57 -2.58 15.76
C ALA A 34 -5.68 -2.70 14.50
N HIS A 35 -4.52 -3.33 14.65
CA HIS A 35 -3.59 -3.56 13.54
C HIS A 35 -4.21 -4.41 12.43
N THR A 36 -4.85 -5.52 12.78
CA THR A 36 -5.50 -6.41 11.83
C THR A 36 -6.61 -5.70 11.07
N ASN A 37 -7.47 -4.94 11.76
CA ASN A 37 -8.53 -4.18 11.11
C ASN A 37 -7.96 -3.11 10.16
N ALA A 38 -6.92 -2.38 10.58
CA ALA A 38 -6.27 -1.38 9.74
C ALA A 38 -5.65 -1.98 8.47
N GLN A 39 -4.96 -3.13 8.58
CA GLN A 39 -4.40 -3.84 7.43
C GLN A 39 -5.50 -4.31 6.46
N MET A 40 -6.60 -4.86 7.00
CA MET A 40 -7.70 -5.31 6.17
C MET A 40 -8.46 -4.16 5.49
N ASN A 41 -8.53 -3.00 6.14
CA ASN A 41 -9.07 -1.79 5.53
C ASN A 41 -8.21 -1.31 4.34
N LYS A 42 -6.88 -1.29 4.47
CA LYS A 42 -5.97 -0.97 3.36
C LYS A 42 -6.11 -1.94 2.18
N PHE A 43 -6.27 -3.24 2.48
CA PHE A 43 -6.51 -4.24 1.47
C PHE A 43 -7.84 -4.00 0.75
N LEU A 44 -8.91 -3.69 1.49
CA LEU A 44 -10.21 -3.37 0.91
C LEU A 44 -10.15 -2.13 0.02
N GLU A 45 -9.51 -1.05 0.47
CA GLU A 45 -9.27 0.17 -0.31
C GLU A 45 -8.56 -0.16 -1.63
N THR A 46 -7.47 -0.92 -1.54
CA THR A 46 -6.73 -1.39 -2.71
C THR A 46 -7.64 -2.17 -3.66
N MET A 47 -8.44 -3.11 -3.16
CA MET A 47 -9.38 -3.87 -3.98
C MET A 47 -10.46 -2.98 -4.62
N ALA A 48 -10.92 -1.93 -3.95
CA ALA A 48 -11.86 -0.97 -4.56
C ALA A 48 -11.20 -0.18 -5.69
N ASP A 49 -9.95 0.27 -5.51
CA ASP A 49 -9.21 1.03 -6.51
C ASP A 49 -8.91 0.20 -7.75
N TRP A 50 -8.46 -1.05 -7.58
CA TRP A 50 -8.18 -1.96 -8.69
C TRP A 50 -9.43 -2.26 -9.52
N TYR A 51 -10.60 -2.35 -8.89
CA TYR A 51 -11.86 -2.63 -9.56
C TYR A 51 -12.64 -1.37 -9.94
N ARG A 52 -12.06 -0.15 -9.85
CA ARG A 52 -12.74 1.11 -10.14
C ARG A 52 -13.45 1.12 -11.50
N TYR A 53 -12.81 0.52 -12.50
CA TYR A 53 -13.28 0.48 -13.90
C TYR A 53 -14.02 -0.82 -14.27
N ALA A 54 -14.15 -1.77 -13.35
CA ALA A 54 -14.81 -3.03 -13.64
C ALA A 54 -16.33 -2.91 -13.51
N ASP A 55 -17.04 -3.30 -14.57
CA ASP A 55 -18.51 -3.34 -14.63
C ASP A 55 -19.15 -4.04 -13.41
N ASN A 56 -18.58 -5.18 -13.02
CA ASN A 56 -19.07 -6.00 -11.90
C ASN A 56 -18.51 -5.62 -10.52
N ARG A 57 -17.88 -4.45 -10.37
CA ARG A 57 -17.10 -4.12 -9.16
C ARG A 57 -17.89 -4.15 -7.86
N LYS A 58 -19.16 -3.72 -7.83
CA LYS A 58 -19.99 -3.77 -6.61
C LYS A 58 -20.12 -5.20 -6.09
N LYS A 59 -20.25 -6.16 -7.00
CA LYS A 59 -20.35 -7.59 -6.67
C LYS A 59 -19.01 -8.14 -6.19
N VAL A 60 -17.90 -7.78 -6.83
CA VAL A 60 -16.56 -8.27 -6.46
C VAL A 60 -16.11 -7.67 -5.12
N VAL A 61 -16.17 -6.34 -4.98
CA VAL A 61 -15.78 -5.64 -3.76
C VAL A 61 -16.68 -6.07 -2.59
N GLY A 62 -18.00 -6.18 -2.80
CA GLY A 62 -18.91 -6.70 -1.78
C GLY A 62 -18.61 -8.15 -1.37
N PHE A 63 -18.16 -8.98 -2.32
CA PHE A 63 -17.70 -10.34 -2.02
C PHE A 63 -16.39 -10.34 -1.22
N CYS A 64 -15.41 -9.52 -1.59
CA CYS A 64 -14.16 -9.36 -0.83
C CYS A 64 -14.44 -8.90 0.61
N ALA A 65 -15.31 -7.90 0.78
CA ALA A 65 -15.78 -7.45 2.08
C ALA A 65 -16.43 -8.59 2.89
N TYR A 66 -17.30 -9.40 2.27
CA TYR A 66 -17.89 -10.56 2.92
C TYR A 66 -16.85 -11.59 3.37
N VAL A 67 -15.88 -11.93 2.51
CA VAL A 67 -14.82 -12.89 2.80
C VAL A 67 -14.00 -12.41 3.98
N ILE A 68 -13.43 -11.20 3.90
CA ILE A 68 -12.59 -10.61 4.95
C ILE A 68 -13.33 -10.53 6.28
N ARG A 69 -14.56 -10.00 6.28
CA ARG A 69 -15.37 -9.89 7.51
C ARG A 69 -15.59 -11.23 8.19
N SER A 70 -15.82 -12.26 7.40
CA SER A 70 -16.10 -13.61 7.91
C SER A 70 -14.82 -14.30 8.37
N SER A 71 -13.72 -14.12 7.61
CA SER A 71 -12.39 -14.60 7.94
C SER A 71 -11.86 -14.01 9.25
N LEU A 72 -12.02 -12.70 9.46
CA LEU A 72 -11.67 -12.02 10.71
C LEU A 72 -12.53 -12.49 11.87
N ALA A 73 -13.85 -12.62 11.68
CA ALA A 73 -14.71 -13.13 12.75
C ALA A 73 -14.34 -14.57 13.16
N LYS A 74 -13.93 -15.43 12.23
CA LYS A 74 -13.41 -16.76 12.55
C LYS A 74 -12.07 -16.70 13.28
N LEU A 75 -11.16 -15.82 12.85
CA LEU A 75 -9.88 -15.59 13.50
C LEU A 75 -10.05 -15.14 14.96
N TYR A 76 -10.88 -14.11 15.16
CA TYR A 76 -11.18 -13.58 16.49
C TYR A 76 -11.94 -14.58 17.36
N ALA A 77 -12.82 -15.40 16.78
CA ALA A 77 -13.44 -16.48 17.53
C ALA A 77 -12.41 -17.46 18.09
N ALA A 78 -11.45 -17.88 17.28
CA ALA A 78 -10.37 -18.77 17.73
C ALA A 78 -9.46 -18.09 18.76
N ARG A 79 -9.00 -16.85 18.48
CA ARG A 79 -8.05 -16.12 19.32
C ARG A 79 -8.62 -15.80 20.71
N TYR A 80 -9.84 -15.29 20.77
CA TYR A 80 -10.49 -14.85 22.01
C TYR A 80 -11.37 -15.96 22.64
N ARG A 81 -11.23 -17.21 22.19
CA ARG A 81 -11.98 -18.38 22.69
C ARG A 81 -13.50 -18.19 22.64
N LEU A 82 -14.00 -17.49 21.62
CA LEU A 82 -15.43 -17.29 21.40
C LEU A 82 -15.99 -18.46 20.58
N LYS A 83 -17.13 -18.99 20.99
CA LYS A 83 -17.71 -20.22 20.42
C LYS A 83 -18.19 -20.08 18.97
N SER A 84 -18.46 -18.87 18.49
CA SER A 84 -19.00 -18.66 17.14
C SER A 84 -18.74 -17.24 16.59
N ARG A 85 -18.76 -17.11 15.26
CA ARG A 85 -18.73 -15.80 14.56
C ARG A 85 -19.85 -14.86 15.01
N ALA A 86 -21.03 -15.41 15.33
CA ALA A 86 -22.17 -14.63 15.79
C ALA A 86 -21.90 -14.02 17.16
N LYS A 87 -21.22 -14.76 18.05
CA LYS A 87 -20.78 -14.23 19.35
C LYS A 87 -19.77 -13.11 19.18
N VAL A 88 -18.85 -13.22 18.21
CA VAL A 88 -17.92 -12.13 17.86
C VAL A 88 -18.68 -10.87 17.47
N TYR A 89 -19.61 -10.94 16.53
CA TYR A 89 -20.39 -9.76 16.11
C TYR A 89 -21.26 -9.18 17.23
N LYS A 90 -21.68 -10.00 18.20
CA LYS A 90 -22.41 -9.53 19.38
C LYS A 90 -21.54 -8.72 20.35
N VAL A 91 -20.24 -9.03 20.40
CA VAL A 91 -19.28 -8.38 21.32
C VAL A 91 -18.55 -7.21 20.65
N ALA A 92 -18.06 -7.41 19.43
CA ALA A 92 -17.23 -6.44 18.70
C ALA A 92 -18.03 -5.53 17.76
N SER A 93 -19.36 -5.55 17.81
CA SER A 93 -20.24 -4.98 16.78
C SER A 93 -20.07 -5.66 15.40
N ARG A 94 -20.91 -5.28 14.43
CA ARG A 94 -20.95 -5.86 13.07
C ARG A 94 -19.72 -5.49 12.23
N ASP A 95 -19.13 -4.34 12.53
CA ASP A 95 -17.94 -3.73 11.93
C ASP A 95 -16.64 -4.10 12.65
N LEU A 96 -16.69 -4.85 13.76
CA LEU A 96 -15.52 -5.29 14.53
C LEU A 96 -14.72 -4.13 15.17
N SER A 97 -15.36 -2.97 15.39
CA SER A 97 -14.77 -1.77 15.99
C SER A 97 -14.65 -1.84 17.51
N GLN A 98 -15.50 -2.62 18.19
CA GLN A 98 -15.46 -2.74 19.65
C GLN A 98 -14.39 -3.76 20.09
N PRO A 99 -13.67 -3.49 21.19
CA PRO A 99 -12.61 -4.35 21.69
C PRO A 99 -13.14 -5.72 22.15
N LEU A 100 -12.45 -6.79 21.77
CA LEU A 100 -12.81 -8.16 22.16
C LEU A 100 -12.27 -8.59 23.52
N ASN A 101 -11.34 -7.83 24.10
CA ASN A 101 -10.69 -8.15 25.38
C ASN A 101 -11.60 -7.94 26.60
N GLU A 102 -12.62 -7.07 26.50
CA GLU A 102 -13.43 -6.66 27.65
C GLU A 102 -14.38 -7.76 28.18
N ALA A 103 -14.66 -8.80 27.39
CA ALA A 103 -15.59 -9.84 27.81
C ALA A 103 -15.07 -10.77 28.92
N THR A 104 -13.81 -10.63 29.37
CA THR A 104 -13.16 -11.64 30.25
C THR A 104 -12.57 -11.08 31.55
N ARG A 105 -12.46 -9.76 31.76
CA ARG A 105 -11.87 -9.19 32.99
C ARG A 105 -12.47 -7.82 33.32
N ASN A 106 -13.31 -7.78 34.35
CA ASN A 106 -13.89 -6.55 34.90
C ASN A 106 -12.90 -5.72 35.74
N ASP A 107 -11.64 -6.16 35.85
CA ASP A 107 -10.63 -5.57 36.74
C ASP A 107 -9.68 -4.58 36.05
N ALA A 108 -9.85 -4.35 34.73
CA ALA A 108 -9.02 -3.43 33.96
C ALA A 108 -9.77 -2.11 33.70
N PRO A 109 -9.07 -0.96 33.63
CA PRO A 109 -9.68 0.30 33.22
C PRO A 109 -10.39 0.13 31.87
N GLU A 110 -11.51 0.82 31.71
CA GLU A 110 -12.35 0.75 30.50
C GLU A 110 -11.50 1.07 29.26
N TYR A 111 -11.73 0.40 28.14
CA TYR A 111 -10.95 0.64 26.91
C TYR A 111 -10.99 2.12 26.46
N SER A 112 -12.08 2.83 26.77
CA SER A 112 -12.23 4.27 26.58
C SER A 112 -11.19 5.09 27.35
N ASP A 113 -10.85 4.69 28.58
CA ASP A 113 -9.81 5.32 29.39
C ASP A 113 -8.41 5.04 28.84
N LEU A 114 -8.14 3.80 28.42
CA LEU A 114 -6.87 3.41 27.81
C LEU A 114 -6.61 4.15 26.49
N LEU A 115 -7.67 4.34 25.68
CA LEU A 115 -7.64 5.16 24.48
C LEU A 115 -7.35 6.63 24.81
N ARG A 116 -8.05 7.19 25.80
CA ARG A 116 -7.88 8.59 26.22
C ARG A 116 -6.48 8.87 26.78
N MET A 117 -5.85 7.86 27.39
CA MET A 117 -4.47 7.93 27.88
C MET A 117 -3.41 7.68 26.80
N GLY A 118 -3.81 7.35 25.56
CA GLY A 118 -2.89 7.05 24.46
C GLY A 118 -2.12 5.73 24.62
N LEU A 119 -2.59 4.84 25.49
CA LEU A 119 -1.92 3.58 25.80
C LEU A 119 -2.31 2.44 24.83
N VAL A 120 -3.41 2.62 24.10
CA VAL A 120 -3.92 1.65 23.13
C VAL A 120 -4.39 2.37 21.88
N ASP A 121 -4.14 1.78 20.71
CA ASP A 121 -4.61 2.30 19.43
C ASP A 121 -6.14 2.25 19.30
N ALA A 122 -6.70 3.27 18.66
CA ALA A 122 -8.09 3.26 18.22
C ALA A 122 -8.35 2.10 17.25
N ILE A 123 -9.31 1.24 17.57
CA ILE A 123 -9.75 0.18 16.67
C ILE A 123 -10.67 0.81 15.62
N ASP A 124 -10.11 1.08 14.44
CA ASP A 124 -10.94 1.41 13.27
C ASP A 124 -11.80 0.19 12.92
N GLY A 125 -13.09 0.41 12.73
CA GLY A 125 -14.00 -0.62 12.27
C GLY A 125 -13.64 -1.03 10.85
N VAL A 126 -13.89 -2.28 10.49
CA VAL A 126 -13.65 -2.71 9.12
C VAL A 126 -14.71 -2.08 8.20
N ARG A 127 -14.27 -1.26 7.24
CA ARG A 127 -15.10 -0.31 6.49
C ARG A 127 -15.88 -0.98 5.34
N PHE A 128 -16.85 -1.82 5.70
CA PHE A 128 -17.67 -2.56 4.73
C PHE A 128 -18.72 -1.70 4.01
N SER A 129 -19.26 -0.68 4.67
CA SER A 129 -20.31 0.21 4.15
C SER A 129 -19.77 1.27 3.19
N HIS A 130 -18.56 1.78 3.40
CA HIS A 130 -17.95 2.78 2.52
C HIS A 130 -17.69 2.22 1.11
N MET A 131 -17.41 0.92 1.01
CA MET A 131 -17.25 0.19 -0.27
C MET A 131 -18.54 0.13 -1.12
N SER A 132 -19.70 0.46 -0.56
CA SER A 132 -20.98 0.54 -1.27
C SER A 132 -21.27 1.92 -1.88
N LEU A 133 -20.57 2.96 -1.42
CA LEU A 133 -20.67 4.34 -1.91
C LEU A 133 -19.84 4.60 -3.18
N ILE A 134 -19.20 3.56 -3.73
CA ILE A 134 -18.33 3.67 -4.91
C ILE A 134 -19.20 4.02 -6.15
N PRO A 135 -18.99 5.18 -6.82
CA PRO A 135 -19.85 5.72 -7.89
C PRO A 135 -19.78 4.85 -9.15
N SER A 136 -20.92 4.40 -9.72
CA SER A 136 -21.05 3.40 -10.84
C SER A 136 -20.03 3.61 -11.97
N CYS A 137 -19.65 2.52 -12.67
CA CYS A 137 -18.74 2.66 -13.81
C CYS A 137 -19.38 3.65 -14.76
N ASP A 138 -18.62 4.69 -15.10
CA ASP A 138 -19.09 5.65 -16.06
C ASP A 138 -18.99 5.00 -17.44
N TYR A 139 -20.15 4.68 -18.01
CA TYR A 139 -20.26 4.20 -19.39
C TYR A 139 -20.45 5.34 -20.36
N THR A 140 -20.23 6.60 -19.95
CA THR A 140 -20.14 7.68 -20.92
C THR A 140 -19.14 7.25 -21.98
N PRO A 141 -19.59 7.09 -23.24
CA PRO A 141 -18.69 6.71 -24.29
C PRO A 141 -17.62 7.80 -24.36
N PHE A 142 -16.38 7.39 -24.59
CA PHE A 142 -15.33 8.36 -24.84
C PHE A 142 -15.82 9.34 -25.91
N PRO A 143 -15.57 10.66 -25.73
CA PRO A 143 -15.84 11.63 -26.78
C PRO A 143 -15.31 11.10 -28.11
N ARG A 144 -16.00 11.35 -29.23
CA ARG A 144 -15.53 10.91 -30.56
C ARG A 144 -14.10 11.35 -30.88
N ASN A 145 -13.63 12.40 -30.20
CA ASN A 145 -12.31 13.01 -30.35
C ASN A 145 -11.44 12.79 -29.09
N TRP A 146 -11.72 11.75 -28.30
CA TRP A 146 -10.95 11.47 -27.09
C TRP A 146 -9.55 11.03 -27.46
N ILE A 147 -8.56 11.76 -26.97
CA ILE A 147 -7.14 11.48 -27.16
C ILE A 147 -6.59 11.18 -25.76
N PRO A 148 -5.88 10.06 -25.56
CA PRO A 148 -5.20 9.78 -24.30
C PRO A 148 -4.27 10.94 -23.91
N HIS A 149 -4.14 11.23 -22.62
CA HIS A 149 -3.31 12.35 -22.16
C HIS A 149 -1.86 12.28 -22.67
N HIS A 150 -1.25 11.09 -22.70
CA HIS A 150 0.10 10.92 -23.25
C HIS A 150 0.19 11.25 -24.75
N GLU A 151 -0.85 10.91 -25.51
CA GLU A 151 -0.91 11.20 -26.95
C GLU A 151 -1.13 12.70 -27.20
N MET A 152 -1.87 13.40 -26.34
CA MET A 152 -1.96 14.86 -26.37
C MET A 152 -0.59 15.52 -26.18
N VAL A 153 0.18 15.04 -25.19
CA VAL A 153 1.54 15.53 -24.89
C VAL A 153 2.47 15.25 -26.07
N LEU A 154 2.38 14.07 -26.70
CA LEU A 154 3.16 13.75 -27.89
C LEU A 154 2.79 14.62 -29.08
N GLN A 155 1.49 14.85 -29.32
CA GLN A 155 1.04 15.74 -30.40
C GLN A 155 1.44 17.19 -30.15
N GLU A 156 1.41 17.65 -28.90
CA GLU A 156 1.90 18.98 -28.52
C GLU A 156 3.42 19.07 -28.74
N TYR A 157 4.17 18.03 -28.36
CA TYR A 157 5.61 17.94 -28.63
C TYR A 157 5.92 17.93 -30.13
N ILE A 158 5.13 17.22 -30.94
CA ILE A 158 5.25 17.18 -32.40
C ILE A 158 4.89 18.55 -33.01
N LYS A 159 3.85 19.23 -32.51
CA LYS A 159 3.44 20.58 -32.95
C LYS A 159 4.45 21.67 -32.56
N LEU A 160 5.13 21.50 -31.42
CA LEU A 160 6.22 22.37 -30.98
C LEU A 160 7.49 22.18 -31.83
N GLN A 161 7.64 21.05 -32.51
CA GLN A 161 8.72 20.82 -33.46
C GLN A 161 8.35 21.34 -34.85
N ASP A 162 8.66 22.60 -35.12
CA ASP A 162 9.34 22.88 -36.39
C ASP A 162 10.76 22.33 -36.23
N PRO A 163 11.15 21.23 -36.90
CA PRO A 163 12.46 20.60 -36.71
C PRO A 163 13.60 21.58 -36.99
N LYS A 164 13.36 22.58 -37.85
CA LYS A 164 14.28 23.68 -38.10
C LYS A 164 14.46 24.57 -36.87
N PHE A 165 13.38 24.92 -36.16
CA PHE A 165 13.46 25.73 -34.96
C PHE A 165 14.18 24.99 -33.83
N PHE A 166 13.89 23.70 -33.61
CA PHE A 166 14.60 22.90 -32.61
C PHE A 166 16.10 22.77 -32.94
N TYR A 167 16.46 22.55 -34.20
CA TYR A 167 17.86 22.52 -34.63
C TYR A 167 18.56 23.86 -34.40
N GLN A 168 17.89 24.99 -34.71
CA GLN A 168 18.44 26.32 -34.46
C GLN A 168 18.57 26.62 -32.97
N LEU A 169 17.58 26.25 -32.16
CA LEU A 169 17.60 26.40 -30.71
C LEU A 169 18.69 25.55 -30.06
N TYR A 170 18.82 24.28 -30.47
CA TYR A 170 19.88 23.39 -30.03
C TYR A 170 21.27 23.92 -30.43
N LYS A 171 21.39 24.47 -31.64
CA LYS A 171 22.62 25.14 -32.10
C LYS A 171 22.91 26.40 -31.30
N SER A 172 21.91 27.20 -30.92
CA SER A 172 22.12 28.38 -30.07
C SER A 172 22.48 28.00 -28.63
N VAL A 173 21.84 26.97 -28.07
CA VAL A 173 22.15 26.44 -26.73
C VAL A 173 23.59 25.92 -26.68
N LYS A 174 24.02 25.16 -27.70
CA LYS A 174 25.43 24.72 -27.84
C LYS A 174 26.42 25.88 -28.02
N ARG A 175 26.04 26.94 -28.74
CA ARG A 175 26.90 28.12 -28.94
C ARG A 175 27.04 28.96 -27.68
N LEU A 176 26.00 28.97 -26.83
CA LEU A 176 25.97 29.71 -25.57
C LEU A 176 26.53 28.89 -24.39
N ASP A 177 27.00 27.67 -24.64
CA ASP A 177 27.52 26.72 -23.63
C ASP A 177 26.55 26.48 -22.46
N LEU A 178 25.25 26.57 -22.76
CA LEU A 178 24.18 26.34 -21.79
C LEU A 178 23.89 24.83 -21.71
N ASN A 179 24.03 24.26 -20.51
CA ASN A 179 23.65 22.87 -20.29
C ASN A 179 22.12 22.76 -20.20
N PRO A 180 21.50 21.77 -20.87
CA PRO A 180 20.09 21.50 -20.64
C PRO A 180 19.89 20.97 -19.22
N PRO A 181 18.75 21.24 -18.57
CA PRO A 181 18.50 20.84 -17.19
C PRO A 181 18.60 19.32 -16.99
N GLN A 182 18.30 18.53 -18.03
CA GLN A 182 18.47 17.07 -18.03
C GLN A 182 19.94 16.65 -17.85
N GLU A 183 20.88 17.44 -18.37
CA GLU A 183 22.33 17.15 -18.30
C GLU A 183 22.94 17.64 -16.98
N ASP A 184 22.38 18.70 -16.40
CA ASP A 184 22.74 19.11 -15.04
C ASP A 184 22.24 18.09 -14.02
N ILE A 185 20.98 17.63 -14.14
CA ILE A 185 20.43 16.58 -13.28
C ILE A 185 21.22 15.28 -13.45
N SER A 186 21.59 14.90 -14.68
CA SER A 186 22.38 13.69 -14.90
C SER A 186 23.78 13.79 -14.30
N LYS A 187 24.46 14.95 -14.40
CA LYS A 187 25.74 15.23 -13.73
C LYS A 187 25.59 15.17 -12.20
N THR A 188 24.50 15.71 -11.65
CA THR A 188 24.21 15.66 -10.21
C THR A 188 24.00 14.23 -9.74
N VAL A 189 23.13 13.46 -10.40
CA VAL A 189 22.86 12.05 -10.10
C VAL A 189 24.12 11.20 -10.25
N TRP A 190 24.91 11.44 -11.30
CA TRP A 190 26.20 10.78 -11.50
C TRP A 190 27.21 11.14 -10.40
N GLY A 191 27.23 12.40 -9.97
CA GLY A 191 28.02 12.86 -8.83
C GLY A 191 27.64 12.13 -7.55
N TYR A 192 26.35 11.98 -7.26
CA TYR A 192 25.88 11.19 -6.11
C TYR A 192 26.21 9.71 -6.25
N LYS A 193 26.06 9.11 -7.43
CA LYS A 193 26.41 7.71 -7.67
C LYS A 193 27.91 7.46 -7.45
N VAL A 194 28.77 8.29 -8.02
CA VAL A 194 30.23 8.14 -7.92
C VAL A 194 30.76 8.50 -6.52
N ARG A 195 30.22 9.53 -5.87
CA ARG A 195 30.59 9.92 -4.50
C ARG A 195 30.02 8.97 -3.45
N GLY A 196 28.81 8.44 -3.67
CA GLY A 196 28.21 7.40 -2.84
C GLY A 196 29.04 6.11 -2.84
N VAL A 197 29.53 5.69 -4.01
CA VAL A 197 30.44 4.53 -4.15
C VAL A 197 31.83 4.78 -3.53
N ARG A 198 32.31 6.04 -3.50
CA ARG A 198 33.56 6.40 -2.79
C ARG A 198 33.38 6.51 -1.27
N GLY A 199 32.21 6.91 -0.77
CA GLY A 199 31.89 6.96 0.66
C GLY A 199 31.86 5.57 1.31
N SER A 200 31.42 4.54 0.57
CA SER A 200 31.49 3.15 1.04
C SER A 200 32.92 2.65 1.20
N LYS A 201 33.87 3.13 0.38
CA LYS A 201 35.30 2.79 0.49
C LYS A 201 36.05 3.61 1.55
N SER A 202 35.54 4.78 1.96
CA SER A 202 36.16 5.55 3.04
C SER A 202 35.77 5.05 4.43
N LEU A 203 34.62 4.39 4.59
CA LEU A 203 34.17 3.82 5.87
C LEU A 203 34.94 2.55 6.29
N GLU A 204 35.54 1.81 5.36
CA GLU A 204 36.43 0.69 5.71
C GLU A 204 37.82 1.16 6.18
N ASN A 205 38.28 2.34 5.75
CA ASN A 205 39.58 2.88 6.16
C ASN A 205 39.57 3.63 7.52
N ILE A 206 38.39 3.91 8.09
CA ILE A 206 38.27 4.65 9.37
C ILE A 206 38.29 3.71 10.59
N LYS A 207 38.23 2.38 10.42
CA LYS A 207 38.32 1.43 11.55
C LYS A 207 39.76 1.17 12.06
N GLN A 208 40.80 1.82 11.52
CA GLN A 208 42.19 1.59 11.94
C GLN A 208 42.87 2.73 12.73
N THR A 209 42.20 3.84 13.03
CA THR A 209 42.80 4.87 13.90
C THR A 209 41.78 5.40 14.91
N GLY A 210 42.04 5.08 16.19
CA GLY A 210 41.13 5.34 17.29
C GLY A 210 41.17 6.78 17.84
N SER A 211 39.96 7.28 18.09
CA SER A 211 39.52 8.08 19.27
C SER A 211 40.04 9.53 19.46
N PRO A 212 39.42 10.34 20.35
CA PRO A 212 38.05 10.87 20.24
C PRO A 212 37.99 12.39 20.58
N VAL A 213 37.13 13.20 19.96
CA VAL A 213 36.63 14.44 20.61
C VAL A 213 35.20 14.76 20.13
N GLU A 214 34.34 14.90 21.13
CA GLU A 214 32.90 15.22 21.18
C GLU A 214 32.55 16.56 20.52
N GLU A 215 31.61 16.58 19.56
CA GLU A 215 30.16 16.86 19.71
C GLU A 215 29.77 18.32 20.07
N SER A 216 29.17 19.00 19.09
CA SER A 216 28.16 20.05 19.31
C SER A 216 27.09 19.95 18.21
N ASN A 217 26.07 19.17 18.57
CA ASN A 217 24.74 18.98 18.03
C ASN A 217 24.13 20.12 17.16
N CYS A 218 23.71 19.79 15.93
CA CYS A 218 22.44 20.29 15.38
C CYS A 218 21.67 19.10 14.75
N HIS A 219 20.81 18.49 15.57
CA HIS A 219 19.86 17.47 15.16
C HIS A 219 18.84 18.09 14.18
N VAL A 220 18.90 17.68 12.92
CA VAL A 220 17.71 17.61 12.06
C VAL A 220 17.58 16.14 11.66
N GLU A 221 16.74 15.44 12.42
CA GLU A 221 16.33 14.08 12.11
C GLU A 221 15.59 14.08 10.77
N GLN A 222 16.23 13.55 9.73
CA GLN A 222 15.53 12.96 8.59
C GLN A 222 16.02 11.52 8.47
N HIS A 223 15.43 10.65 9.27
CA HIS A 223 15.49 9.22 9.03
C HIS A 223 14.21 8.75 8.34
N GLN A 224 14.43 7.91 7.32
CA GLN A 224 13.49 7.00 6.67
C GLN A 224 12.52 7.55 5.63
N VAL A 225 13.01 7.71 4.40
CA VAL A 225 12.31 7.18 3.22
C VAL A 225 13.34 6.62 2.22
N PHE A 226 13.87 5.44 2.52
CA PHE A 226 14.39 4.52 1.51
C PHE A 226 14.03 3.13 2.00
N ASP A 227 13.10 2.49 1.28
CA ASP A 227 13.03 1.04 1.05
C ASP A 227 11.71 0.73 0.32
N VAL A 228 11.63 1.12 -0.95
CA VAL A 228 10.84 0.38 -1.94
C VAL A 228 11.61 0.45 -3.25
N PHE A 229 11.74 -0.70 -3.91
CA PHE A 229 12.43 -0.98 -5.17
C PHE A 229 13.91 -1.34 -5.04
N ASN A 230 14.16 -2.60 -4.68
CA ASN A 230 14.83 -3.55 -5.59
C ASN A 230 14.87 -4.94 -4.95
N GLU A 231 14.01 -5.86 -5.42
CA GLU A 231 14.38 -7.27 -5.55
C GLU A 231 13.39 -7.96 -6.48
N ALA A 232 13.71 -7.92 -7.77
CA ALA A 232 13.26 -8.88 -8.74
C ALA A 232 14.50 -9.38 -9.48
N ASP A 233 14.51 -10.69 -9.72
CA ASP A 233 15.39 -11.47 -10.58
C ASP A 233 16.70 -12.01 -9.96
N GLU A 234 16.57 -13.12 -9.22
CA GLU A 234 17.44 -14.28 -9.45
C GLU A 234 16.60 -15.56 -9.55
N VAL A 235 16.42 -16.02 -10.78
CA VAL A 235 15.94 -17.36 -11.14
C VAL A 235 17.15 -18.28 -11.11
N THR A 236 17.17 -19.24 -10.19
CA THR A 236 18.05 -20.41 -10.27
C THR A 236 17.21 -21.67 -10.40
N PHE A 237 17.32 -22.27 -11.58
CA PHE A 237 16.97 -23.65 -11.87
C PHE A 237 18.05 -24.55 -11.25
N GLU A 238 17.65 -25.52 -10.41
CA GLU A 238 18.39 -26.77 -10.27
C GLU A 238 17.45 -27.92 -9.88
N LYS A 239 17.87 -29.12 -10.28
CA LYS A 239 17.10 -30.35 -10.52
C LYS A 239 16.52 -31.03 -9.27
#